data_AF-A0ABD7V6Q1-F1
#
_entry.id   AF-A0ABD7V6Q1-F1
#
_cell.length_a   1.000
_cell.length_b   1.000
_cell.length_c   1.000
_cell.angle_alpha   90.00
_cell.angle_beta   90.00
_cell.angle_gamma   90.00
#
_symmetry.space_group_name_H-M   'P 1'
#
loop_
_entity.id
_entity.type
_entity.pdbx_description
1 polymer ?
#
loop_
_entity_poly.entity_id
_entity_poly.type
_entity_poly.pdbx_seq_one_letter_code
_entity_poly.pdbx_strand_id
1 'polypeptide(L)'
;MGTTYSLLTYDHGGAPMVFGAEPQIDVAATDQMVDSLFTGARFVEESDLGGHACPDPWMVGAAVFAAGTPDEVAVLASEEVALDRPSELDQTFLVAARGRTTRLFTMSSRAAFGAFAAWDATGTLQRAVSACGADGILEDLGAPLAFEDTGPDKGEESATRRDFLDPVGLVERALATTVGFAYGRENNCSAVSPGDIPIRLYRVGELRTGMRG
;
A
#
# COMPACT_ATOMS: atom_id res chain seq x y z
N MET A 1 -15.84 -7.86 12.27
CA MET A 1 -14.87 -8.20 11.21
C MET A 1 -13.79 -7.14 11.24
N GLY A 2 -12.52 -7.53 11.16
CA GLY A 2 -11.40 -6.58 11.09
C GLY A 2 -11.03 -6.29 9.63
N THR A 3 -10.47 -5.12 9.38
CA THR A 3 -9.95 -4.75 8.05
C THR A 3 -8.49 -5.18 7.97
N THR A 4 -8.08 -5.73 6.84
CA THR A 4 -6.68 -6.05 6.56
C THR A 4 -6.41 -5.79 5.08
N TYR A 5 -5.33 -5.07 4.79
CA TYR A 5 -4.86 -4.80 3.43
C TYR A 5 -3.34 -4.81 3.37
N SER A 6 -2.83 -5.08 2.18
CA SER A 6 -1.42 -5.09 1.86
C SER A 6 -1.26 -4.66 0.41
N LEU A 7 -0.83 -3.41 0.22
CA LEU A 7 -0.86 -2.70 -1.05
C LEU A 7 0.51 -2.13 -1.39
N LEU A 8 0.86 -2.21 -2.67
CA LEU A 8 1.86 -1.36 -3.31
C LEU A 8 1.20 -0.40 -4.30
N THR A 9 1.74 0.80 -4.38
CA THR A 9 1.40 1.79 -5.40
C THR A 9 2.67 2.23 -6.13
N TYR A 10 2.53 2.47 -7.43
CA TYR A 10 3.56 3.08 -8.26
C TYR A 10 2.96 4.30 -8.96
N ASP A 11 3.49 5.50 -8.69
CA ASP A 11 3.00 6.75 -9.29
C ASP A 11 4.06 7.87 -9.33
N HIS A 12 3.72 8.98 -10.00
CA HIS A 12 4.47 10.23 -10.00
C HIS A 12 3.84 11.33 -9.11
N GLY A 13 3.00 10.95 -8.14
CA GLY A 13 2.22 11.83 -7.28
C GLY A 13 0.78 12.06 -7.76
N GLY A 14 0.36 11.45 -8.88
CA GLY A 14 -0.94 11.64 -9.51
C GLY A 14 -2.09 10.79 -8.94
N ALA A 15 -1.81 9.87 -8.00
CA ALA A 15 -2.79 8.92 -7.47
C ALA A 15 -4.12 9.55 -6.99
N PRO A 16 -4.12 10.61 -6.15
CA PRO A 16 -5.37 11.22 -5.70
C PRO A 16 -6.24 11.77 -6.84
N MET A 17 -5.61 12.33 -7.87
CA MET A 17 -6.32 12.87 -9.03
C MET A 17 -6.92 11.77 -9.90
N VAL A 18 -6.15 10.70 -10.15
CA VAL A 18 -6.60 9.57 -10.99
C VAL A 18 -7.75 8.83 -10.32
N PHE A 19 -7.63 8.49 -9.03
CA PHE A 19 -8.70 7.80 -8.31
C PHE A 19 -9.95 8.67 -8.16
N GLY A 20 -9.78 9.99 -7.99
CA GLY A 20 -10.90 10.93 -7.93
C GLY A 20 -11.72 11.06 -9.21
N ALA A 21 -11.23 10.55 -10.34
CA ALA A 21 -11.84 10.68 -11.66
C ALA A 21 -12.54 9.40 -12.17
N GLU A 22 -12.91 8.47 -11.27
CA GLU A 22 -13.53 7.17 -11.61
C GLU A 22 -12.69 6.39 -12.66
N PRO A 23 -11.46 5.99 -12.30
CA PRO A 23 -10.50 5.54 -13.29
C PRO A 23 -10.88 4.19 -13.90
N GLN A 24 -10.59 4.05 -15.19
CA GLN A 24 -10.80 2.81 -15.92
C GLN A 24 -9.50 2.01 -16.00
N ILE A 25 -9.57 0.70 -15.74
CA ILE A 25 -8.39 -0.17 -15.81
C ILE A 25 -7.89 -0.24 -17.26
N ASP A 26 -6.59 -0.01 -17.45
CA ASP A 26 -5.89 -0.46 -18.66
C ASP A 26 -5.56 -1.95 -18.50
N VAL A 27 -6.39 -2.80 -19.11
CA VAL A 27 -6.27 -4.26 -19.01
C VAL A 27 -4.91 -4.75 -19.53
N ALA A 28 -4.43 -4.19 -20.65
CA ALA A 28 -3.19 -4.64 -21.27
C ALA A 28 -1.97 -4.27 -20.44
N ALA A 29 -1.93 -3.05 -19.90
CA ALA A 29 -0.88 -2.60 -18.99
C ALA A 29 -0.92 -3.38 -17.65
N THR A 30 -2.11 -3.68 -17.15
CA THR A 30 -2.29 -4.49 -15.93
C THR A 30 -1.78 -5.90 -16.11
N ASP A 31 -2.19 -6.59 -17.19
CA ASP A 31 -1.72 -7.94 -17.51
C ASP A 31 -0.19 -7.96 -17.66
N GLN A 32 0.40 -6.96 -18.34
CA GLN A 32 1.85 -6.84 -18.49
C GLN A 32 2.57 -6.65 -17.14
N MET A 33 2.02 -5.83 -16.24
CA MET A 33 2.60 -5.64 -14.91
C MET A 33 2.60 -6.97 -14.13
N VAL A 34 1.47 -7.66 -14.11
CA VAL A 34 1.32 -8.94 -13.40
C VAL A 34 2.25 -10.00 -13.99
N ASP A 35 2.32 -10.14 -15.30
CA ASP A 35 3.22 -11.10 -15.97
C ASP A 35 4.70 -10.84 -15.64
N SER A 36 5.07 -9.57 -15.42
CA SER A 36 6.45 -9.21 -15.06
C SER A 36 6.83 -9.52 -13.61
N LEU A 37 5.84 -9.55 -12.71
CA LEU A 37 6.03 -9.78 -11.27
C LEU A 37 5.78 -11.25 -10.89
N PHE A 38 4.77 -11.88 -11.50
CA PHE A 38 4.25 -13.18 -11.13
C PHE A 38 4.20 -14.10 -12.35
N THR A 39 5.33 -14.75 -12.65
CA THR A 39 5.44 -15.66 -13.80
C THR A 39 4.37 -16.75 -13.77
N GLY A 40 3.55 -16.81 -14.83
CA GLY A 40 2.50 -17.82 -14.97
C GLY A 40 1.20 -17.52 -14.24
N ALA A 41 1.03 -16.29 -13.74
CA ALA A 41 -0.24 -15.80 -13.23
C ALA A 41 -1.37 -15.96 -14.26
N ARG A 42 -2.58 -16.23 -13.79
CA ARG A 42 -3.76 -16.40 -14.64
C ARG A 42 -4.89 -15.52 -14.14
N PHE A 43 -5.45 -14.71 -15.03
CA PHE A 43 -6.64 -13.93 -14.72
C PHE A 43 -7.79 -14.83 -14.23
N VAL A 44 -8.49 -14.36 -13.20
CA VAL A 44 -9.64 -15.03 -12.58
C VAL A 44 -10.89 -14.22 -12.84
N GLU A 45 -10.95 -13.00 -12.30
CA GLU A 45 -12.13 -12.13 -12.36
C GLU A 45 -11.74 -10.66 -12.09
N GLU A 46 -12.70 -9.76 -12.29
CA GLU A 46 -12.60 -8.35 -11.89
C GLU A 46 -13.22 -8.14 -10.51
N SER A 47 -12.67 -7.21 -9.75
CA SER A 47 -13.14 -6.85 -8.40
C SER A 47 -12.75 -5.40 -8.08
N ASP A 48 -12.64 -5.07 -6.81
CA ASP A 48 -12.30 -3.74 -6.30
C ASP A 48 -11.40 -3.84 -5.05
N LEU A 49 -10.78 -2.72 -4.70
CA LEU A 49 -9.93 -2.62 -3.51
C LEU A 49 -10.74 -2.68 -2.19
N GLY A 50 -12.06 -2.53 -2.21
CA GLY A 50 -12.91 -2.70 -1.03
C GLY A 50 -13.01 -4.16 -0.59
N GLY A 51 -13.09 -5.09 -1.55
CA GLY A 51 -13.20 -6.52 -1.30
C GLY A 51 -11.87 -7.28 -1.22
N HIS A 52 -10.85 -6.85 -1.97
CA HIS A 52 -9.65 -7.69 -2.21
C HIS A 52 -8.32 -6.94 -2.06
N ALA A 53 -8.23 -6.04 -1.09
CA ALA A 53 -6.97 -5.36 -0.75
C ALA A 53 -5.96 -6.21 0.04
N CYS A 54 -6.36 -7.40 0.49
CA CYS A 54 -5.47 -8.46 0.96
C CYS A 54 -6.01 -9.79 0.41
N PRO A 55 -5.72 -10.14 -0.85
CA PRO A 55 -6.19 -11.40 -1.42
C PRO A 55 -5.54 -12.60 -0.72
N ASP A 56 -6.11 -13.80 -0.89
CA ASP A 56 -5.51 -15.04 -0.40
C ASP A 56 -4.08 -15.23 -0.96
N PRO A 57 -3.21 -16.00 -0.28
CA PRO A 57 -1.80 -16.13 -0.66
C PRO A 57 -1.54 -16.62 -2.09
N TRP A 58 -2.49 -17.32 -2.72
CA TRP A 58 -2.40 -17.80 -4.11
C TRP A 58 -3.04 -16.83 -5.12
N MET A 59 -3.37 -15.61 -4.70
CA MET A 59 -4.00 -14.58 -5.50
C MET A 59 -3.27 -13.25 -5.38
N VAL A 60 -3.33 -12.47 -6.46
CA VAL A 60 -2.88 -11.08 -6.49
C VAL A 60 -3.94 -10.22 -7.15
N GLY A 61 -4.18 -9.04 -6.58
CA GLY A 61 -5.02 -8.01 -7.18
C GLY A 61 -4.15 -6.96 -7.84
N ALA A 62 -4.48 -6.53 -9.05
CA ALA A 62 -3.68 -5.52 -9.74
C ALA A 62 -4.54 -4.62 -10.62
N ALA A 63 -4.10 -3.37 -10.77
CA ALA A 63 -4.64 -2.45 -11.76
C ALA A 63 -3.58 -1.44 -12.19
N VAL A 64 -3.61 -1.06 -13.46
CA VAL A 64 -2.89 0.09 -14.01
C VAL A 64 -3.93 1.05 -14.60
N PHE A 65 -3.78 2.33 -14.30
CA PHE A 65 -4.67 3.40 -14.72
C PHE A 65 -3.87 4.49 -15.45
N ALA A 66 -4.53 5.16 -16.40
CA ALA A 66 -3.92 6.24 -17.19
C ALA A 66 -2.56 5.85 -17.80
N ALA A 67 -2.47 4.61 -18.32
CA ALA A 67 -1.22 4.06 -18.82
C ALA A 67 -0.61 4.91 -19.95
N GLY A 68 0.70 5.10 -19.92
CA GLY A 68 1.44 5.90 -20.88
C GLY A 68 1.26 7.42 -20.72
N THR A 69 0.63 7.89 -19.63
CA THR A 69 0.51 9.31 -19.30
C THR A 69 1.43 9.69 -18.13
N PRO A 70 1.72 10.99 -17.93
CA PRO A 70 2.46 11.45 -16.74
C PRO A 70 1.77 11.11 -15.41
N ASP A 71 0.46 10.87 -15.46
CA ASP A 71 -0.39 10.55 -14.31
C ASP A 71 -0.61 9.04 -14.17
N GLU A 72 0.18 8.19 -14.82
CA GLU A 72 0.05 6.73 -14.69
C GLU A 72 0.17 6.31 -13.22
N VAL A 73 -0.79 5.51 -12.78
CA VAL A 73 -0.84 4.94 -11.42
C VAL A 73 -1.05 3.45 -11.55
N ALA A 74 -0.25 2.68 -10.83
CA ALA A 74 -0.43 1.24 -10.71
C ALA A 74 -0.60 0.84 -9.25
N VAL A 75 -1.48 -0.12 -9.00
CA VAL A 75 -1.75 -0.70 -7.69
C VAL A 75 -1.56 -2.20 -7.75
N LEU A 76 -0.96 -2.76 -6.70
CA LEU A 76 -0.84 -4.19 -6.49
C LEU A 76 -1.29 -4.52 -5.06
N ALA A 77 -2.25 -5.43 -4.91
CA ALA A 77 -2.65 -6.05 -3.65
C ALA A 77 -2.10 -7.48 -3.60
N SER A 78 -1.32 -7.79 -2.56
CA SER A 78 -0.70 -9.11 -2.40
C SER A 78 -0.31 -9.37 -0.95
N GLU A 79 -0.41 -10.62 -0.50
CA GLU A 79 0.15 -11.01 0.79
C GLU A 79 1.69 -10.98 0.79
N GLU A 80 2.35 -11.13 -0.37
CA GLU A 80 3.83 -11.12 -0.44
C GLU A 80 4.45 -9.78 -0.01
N VAL A 81 3.66 -8.70 -0.02
CA VAL A 81 4.12 -7.37 0.41
C VAL A 81 3.67 -7.02 1.84
N ALA A 82 3.03 -7.97 2.55
CA ALA A 82 2.62 -7.81 3.94
C ALA A 82 3.79 -8.10 4.89
N LEU A 83 4.69 -7.13 5.03
CA LEU A 83 5.95 -7.27 5.76
C LEU A 83 5.91 -6.57 7.12
N ASP A 84 6.47 -7.22 8.15
CA ASP A 84 6.72 -6.57 9.45
C ASP A 84 7.75 -5.44 9.34
N ARG A 85 8.71 -5.59 8.42
CA ARG A 85 9.74 -4.60 8.08
C ARG A 85 9.61 -4.21 6.62
N PRO A 86 8.85 -3.15 6.29
CA PRO A 86 8.63 -2.79 4.90
C PRO A 86 9.91 -2.37 4.17
N SER A 87 11.00 -1.97 4.86
CA SER A 87 12.29 -1.71 4.22
C SER A 87 12.91 -2.93 3.52
N GLU A 88 12.49 -4.15 3.90
CA GLU A 88 12.98 -5.42 3.36
C GLU A 88 12.20 -5.88 2.11
N LEU A 89 11.41 -4.99 1.50
CA LEU A 89 10.66 -5.27 0.27
C LEU A 89 11.57 -5.81 -0.84
N ASP A 90 11.16 -6.94 -1.44
CA ASP A 90 11.94 -7.60 -2.50
C ASP A 90 12.21 -6.65 -3.67
N GLN A 91 13.46 -6.68 -4.15
CA GLN A 91 13.93 -5.79 -5.21
C GLN A 91 13.11 -5.93 -6.51
N THR A 92 12.49 -7.08 -6.76
CA THR A 92 11.61 -7.31 -7.92
C THR A 92 10.45 -6.30 -7.95
N PHE A 93 9.84 -6.00 -6.80
CA PHE A 93 8.77 -5.01 -6.70
C PHE A 93 9.30 -3.59 -6.91
N LEU A 94 10.48 -3.27 -6.40
CA LEU A 94 11.10 -1.96 -6.61
C LEU A 94 11.47 -1.73 -8.09
N VAL A 95 11.97 -2.75 -8.79
CA VAL A 95 12.30 -2.66 -10.22
C VAL A 95 11.04 -2.46 -11.08
N ALA A 96 9.90 -3.03 -10.68
CA ALA A 96 8.62 -2.84 -11.38
C ALA A 96 8.12 -1.38 -11.36
N ALA A 97 8.63 -0.54 -10.46
CA ALA A 97 8.30 0.87 -10.40
C ALA A 97 8.73 1.64 -11.67
N ARG A 98 9.77 1.19 -12.39
CA ARG A 98 10.21 1.79 -13.67
C ARG A 98 10.37 3.32 -13.63
N GLY A 99 10.92 3.87 -12.55
CA GLY A 99 11.12 5.32 -12.39
C GLY A 99 9.97 6.05 -11.67
N ARG A 100 8.92 5.33 -11.24
CA ARG A 100 7.85 5.86 -10.38
C ARG A 100 8.25 5.74 -8.91
N THR A 101 7.61 6.54 -8.06
CA THR A 101 7.70 6.39 -6.60
C THR A 101 6.96 5.12 -6.20
N THR A 102 7.57 4.31 -5.35
CA THR A 102 6.92 3.12 -4.77
C THR A 102 6.45 3.45 -3.36
N ARG A 103 5.20 3.14 -3.02
CA ARG A 103 4.73 3.19 -1.63
C ARG A 103 4.06 1.88 -1.23
N LEU A 104 4.38 1.43 -0.03
CA LEU A 104 3.83 0.23 0.59
C LEU A 104 2.92 0.62 1.76
N PHE A 105 1.76 -0.02 1.82
CA PHE A 105 0.79 0.13 2.89
C PHE A 105 0.33 -1.25 3.35
N THR A 106 0.59 -1.59 4.61
CA THR A 106 0.07 -2.82 5.22
C THR A 106 -0.61 -2.47 6.52
N MET A 107 -1.82 -2.97 6.74
CA MET A 107 -2.56 -2.75 7.97
C MET A 107 -3.33 -4.00 8.34
N SER A 108 -3.35 -4.34 9.62
CA SER A 108 -4.28 -5.31 10.17
C SER A 108 -4.90 -4.80 11.47
N SER A 109 -6.19 -4.51 11.44
CA SER A 109 -6.90 -3.98 12.60
C SER A 109 -6.99 -5.02 13.73
N ARG A 110 -6.91 -6.32 13.39
CA ARG A 110 -6.95 -7.42 14.37
C ARG A 110 -5.64 -7.53 15.16
N ALA A 111 -4.52 -7.24 14.50
CA ALA A 111 -3.20 -7.26 15.13
C ALA A 111 -2.80 -5.89 15.71
N ALA A 112 -3.64 -4.86 15.55
CA ALA A 112 -3.26 -3.46 15.79
C ALA A 112 -1.92 -3.13 15.11
N PHE A 113 -1.76 -3.63 13.88
CA PHE A 113 -0.53 -3.54 13.11
C PHE A 113 -0.68 -2.56 11.95
N GLY A 114 0.38 -1.79 11.71
CA GLY A 114 0.50 -0.90 10.57
C GLY A 114 1.94 -0.78 10.11
N ALA A 115 2.15 -0.80 8.81
CA ALA A 115 3.43 -0.56 8.16
C ALA A 115 3.26 0.36 6.94
N PHE A 116 4.20 1.29 6.79
CA PHE A 116 4.30 2.19 5.66
C PHE A 116 5.77 2.28 5.23
N ALA A 117 6.01 2.27 3.91
CA ALA A 117 7.29 2.67 3.37
C ALA A 117 7.15 3.40 2.04
N ALA A 118 8.13 4.23 1.72
CA ALA A 118 8.24 4.95 0.46
C ALA A 118 9.66 4.91 -0.07
N TRP A 119 9.76 4.62 -1.37
CA TRP A 119 10.99 4.69 -2.15
C TRP A 119 10.80 5.71 -3.28
N ASP A 120 11.83 6.49 -3.56
CA ASP A 120 11.79 7.43 -4.67
C ASP A 120 11.87 6.72 -6.04
N ALA A 121 11.80 7.51 -7.12
CA ALA A 121 11.92 7.06 -8.51
C ALA A 121 13.19 6.24 -8.82
N THR A 122 14.25 6.37 -8.01
CA THR A 122 15.50 5.60 -8.18
C THR A 122 15.49 4.27 -7.43
N GLY A 123 14.44 4.01 -6.63
CA GLY A 123 14.36 2.87 -5.73
C GLY A 123 15.09 3.09 -4.40
N THR A 124 15.48 4.33 -4.07
CA THR A 124 16.13 4.63 -2.79
C THR A 124 15.07 4.81 -1.70
N LEU A 125 15.25 4.11 -0.57
CA LEU A 125 14.34 4.20 0.57
C LEU A 125 14.37 5.62 1.17
N GLN A 126 13.20 6.25 1.24
CA GLN A 126 13.01 7.60 1.82
C GLN A 126 12.47 7.52 3.26
N ARG A 127 11.54 6.60 3.50
CA ARG A 127 10.89 6.38 4.80
C ARG A 127 10.43 4.94 4.91
N ALA A 128 10.66 4.31 6.07
CA ALA A 128 10.00 3.07 6.46
C ALA A 128 9.63 3.12 7.95
N VAL A 129 8.39 2.76 8.27
CA VAL A 129 7.88 2.72 9.63
C VAL A 129 6.91 1.57 9.77
N SER A 130 7.04 0.81 10.86
CA SER A 130 6.06 -0.21 11.21
C SER A 130 5.94 -0.36 12.71
N ALA A 131 4.74 -0.71 13.15
CA ALA A 131 4.44 -0.91 14.55
C ALA A 131 3.26 -1.87 14.75
N CYS A 132 3.27 -2.50 15.92
CA CYS A 132 2.25 -3.40 16.40
C CYS A 132 1.81 -2.94 17.79
N GLY A 133 0.51 -2.93 18.09
CA GLY A 133 0.02 -2.54 19.42
C GLY A 133 0.56 -3.40 20.57
N ALA A 134 0.98 -4.64 20.30
CA ALA A 134 1.56 -5.52 21.31
C ALA A 134 3.07 -5.31 21.52
N ASP A 135 3.81 -5.05 20.43
CA ASP A 135 5.28 -5.04 20.42
C ASP A 135 5.89 -3.63 20.29
N GLY A 136 5.05 -2.61 20.09
CA GLY A 136 5.46 -1.25 19.83
C GLY A 136 6.03 -1.07 18.42
N ILE A 137 7.04 -0.19 18.29
CA ILE A 137 7.71 0.09 17.02
C ILE A 137 8.63 -1.05 16.63
N LEU A 138 8.44 -1.57 15.42
CA LEU A 138 9.24 -2.64 14.82
C LEU A 138 10.31 -2.07 13.87
N GLU A 139 9.98 -0.99 13.17
CA GLU A 139 10.87 -0.29 12.24
C GLU A 139 10.62 1.23 12.28
N ASP A 140 11.68 2.03 12.23
CA ASP A 140 11.63 3.50 12.15
C ASP A 140 12.89 4.03 11.46
N LEU A 141 12.86 4.06 10.12
CA LEU A 141 13.97 4.47 9.25
C LEU A 141 13.60 5.67 8.39
N GLY A 142 14.55 6.59 8.18
CA GLY A 142 14.35 7.80 7.38
C GLY A 142 13.68 8.94 8.16
N ALA A 143 13.47 10.06 7.49
CA ALA A 143 12.89 11.25 8.11
C ALA A 143 11.35 11.14 8.16
N PRO A 144 10.72 11.43 9.30
CA PRO A 144 9.27 11.57 9.42
C PRO A 144 8.61 12.37 8.31
N LEU A 145 7.50 11.86 7.78
CA LEU A 145 6.62 12.58 6.86
C LEU A 145 5.55 13.37 7.62
N ALA A 146 5.00 14.39 6.96
CA ALA A 146 4.06 15.34 7.58
C ALA A 146 2.79 14.67 8.15
N PHE A 147 2.26 13.65 7.48
CA PHE A 147 1.06 12.92 7.93
C PHE A 147 1.30 12.05 9.18
N GLU A 148 2.57 11.81 9.53
CA GLU A 148 2.93 11.07 10.73
C GLU A 148 2.98 11.97 11.98
N ASP A 149 2.92 13.29 11.81
CA ASP A 149 2.79 14.23 12.91
C ASP A 149 1.31 14.36 13.30
N THR A 150 0.92 13.79 14.44
CA THR A 150 -0.42 13.93 15.01
C THR A 150 -0.59 15.24 15.79
N GLY A 151 0.47 16.05 15.88
CA GLY A 151 0.57 17.16 16.82
C GLY A 151 0.77 16.66 18.27
N PRO A 152 1.24 17.54 19.18
CA PRO A 152 1.24 17.22 20.60
C PRO A 152 -0.21 17.11 21.09
N ASP A 153 -0.53 16.01 21.77
CA ASP A 153 -1.68 15.98 22.65
C ASP A 153 -1.47 17.12 23.67
N LYS A 154 -2.46 18.01 23.84
CA LYS A 154 -2.32 19.29 24.57
C LYS A 154 -2.16 19.12 26.10
N GLY A 155 -1.42 18.13 26.58
CA GLY A 155 -1.34 17.80 28.01
C GLY A 155 -0.06 17.16 28.53
N GLU A 156 0.83 16.61 27.71
CA GLU A 156 2.00 15.88 28.24
C GLU A 156 3.33 16.34 27.60
N GLU A 157 4.06 17.19 28.32
CA GLU A 157 5.37 17.75 27.93
C GLU A 157 6.50 16.70 27.81
N SER A 158 6.26 15.40 28.02
CA SER A 158 7.29 14.35 27.95
C SER A 158 6.97 13.19 26.99
N ALA A 159 5.86 13.26 26.27
CA ALA A 159 5.47 12.25 25.28
C ALA A 159 6.42 12.25 24.08
N THR A 160 7.14 11.16 23.83
CA THR A 160 7.85 10.99 22.56
C THR A 160 6.87 10.50 21.50
N ARG A 161 7.13 10.78 20.21
CA ARG A 161 6.37 10.23 19.07
C ARG A 161 6.13 8.71 19.17
N ARG A 162 7.03 7.99 19.85
CA ARG A 162 6.95 6.53 20.01
C ARG A 162 5.86 6.07 20.98
N ASP A 163 5.46 6.94 21.91
CA ASP A 163 4.51 6.60 22.97
C ASP A 163 3.04 6.65 22.47
N PHE A 164 2.81 7.27 21.30
CA PHE A 164 1.47 7.53 20.74
C PHE A 164 1.32 7.07 19.29
N LEU A 165 2.22 6.23 18.79
CA LEU A 165 2.12 5.75 17.42
C LEU A 165 0.89 4.83 17.30
N ASP A 166 -0.22 5.39 16.83
CA ASP A 166 -1.39 4.65 16.35
C ASP A 166 -1.03 4.03 14.99
N PRO A 167 -0.68 2.73 14.91
CA PRO A 167 -0.16 2.14 13.68
C PRO A 167 -1.24 2.10 12.61
N VAL A 168 -2.49 1.85 13.00
CA VAL A 168 -3.63 1.81 12.08
C VAL A 168 -3.89 3.22 11.54
N GLY A 169 -4.03 4.21 12.42
CA GLY A 169 -4.24 5.59 12.00
C GLY A 169 -3.09 6.15 11.17
N LEU A 170 -1.85 5.73 11.41
CA LEU A 170 -0.70 6.10 10.58
C LEU A 170 -0.87 5.64 9.13
N VAL A 171 -1.20 4.37 8.90
CA VAL A 171 -1.34 3.84 7.53
C VAL A 171 -2.56 4.43 6.83
N GLU A 172 -3.67 4.61 7.54
CA GLU A 172 -4.87 5.27 6.99
C GLU A 172 -4.57 6.72 6.57
N ARG A 173 -3.85 7.49 7.41
CA ARG A 173 -3.43 8.85 7.04
C ARG A 173 -2.46 8.85 5.86
N ALA A 174 -1.55 7.87 5.79
CA ALA A 174 -0.62 7.73 4.67
C ALA A 174 -1.37 7.47 3.35
N LEU A 175 -2.31 6.50 3.32
CA LEU A 175 -3.17 6.23 2.18
C LEU A 175 -3.98 7.47 1.77
N ALA A 176 -4.65 8.11 2.74
CA ALA A 176 -5.48 9.28 2.46
C ALA A 176 -4.66 10.44 1.86
N THR A 177 -3.47 10.69 2.41
CA THR A 177 -2.62 11.83 2.01
C THR A 177 -1.92 11.59 0.67
N THR A 178 -1.47 10.36 0.42
CA THR A 178 -0.61 10.06 -0.74
C THR A 178 -1.35 9.43 -1.91
N VAL A 179 -2.44 8.71 -1.65
CA VAL A 179 -3.20 7.94 -2.64
C VAL A 179 -4.60 8.52 -2.83
N GLY A 180 -5.20 9.13 -1.81
CA GLY A 180 -6.49 9.82 -1.90
C GLY A 180 -7.70 9.00 -1.47
N PHE A 181 -7.50 7.85 -0.83
CA PHE A 181 -8.55 7.05 -0.20
C PHE A 181 -8.12 6.50 1.16
N ALA A 182 -9.08 5.98 1.93
CA ALA A 182 -8.87 5.31 3.21
C ALA A 182 -9.93 4.21 3.41
N TYR A 183 -9.66 3.23 4.28
CA TYR A 183 -10.62 2.19 4.68
C TYR A 183 -11.33 2.51 6.00
N GLY A 184 -10.70 3.33 6.84
CA GLY A 184 -11.18 3.73 8.16
C GLY A 184 -12.36 4.71 8.13
N ARG A 185 -13.10 4.79 9.24
CA ARG A 185 -14.34 5.59 9.37
C ARG A 185 -14.13 7.10 9.42
N GLU A 186 -12.91 7.59 9.57
CA GLU A 186 -12.58 9.02 9.47
C GLU A 186 -12.42 9.45 8.00
N ASN A 187 -13.33 8.97 7.15
CA ASN A 187 -13.46 9.43 5.79
C ASN A 187 -13.78 10.93 5.83
N ASN A 188 -12.75 11.76 5.67
CA ASN A 188 -12.92 13.11 5.18
C ASN A 188 -13.83 13.03 3.94
N CYS A 189 -14.80 13.93 3.84
CA CYS A 189 -15.90 13.92 2.87
C CYS A 189 -15.50 14.04 1.38
N SER A 190 -14.25 13.71 1.03
CA SER A 190 -13.67 13.81 -0.31
C SER A 190 -12.85 12.59 -0.74
N ALA A 191 -12.75 11.54 0.08
CA ALA A 191 -11.99 10.33 -0.25
C ALA A 191 -12.81 9.37 -1.14
N VAL A 192 -12.19 8.89 -2.21
CA VAL A 192 -12.77 7.85 -3.09
C VAL A 192 -12.97 6.57 -2.26
N SER A 193 -14.10 5.88 -2.43
CA SER A 193 -14.29 4.60 -1.76
C SER A 193 -13.33 3.57 -2.36
N PRO A 194 -12.62 2.76 -1.56
CA PRO A 194 -11.83 1.65 -2.10
C PRO A 194 -12.66 0.69 -2.96
N GLY A 195 -13.97 0.55 -2.67
CA GLY A 195 -14.90 -0.24 -3.47
C GLY A 195 -15.18 0.31 -4.87
N ASP A 196 -14.83 1.58 -5.12
CA ASP A 196 -14.97 2.22 -6.44
C ASP A 196 -13.67 2.16 -7.26
N ILE A 197 -12.59 1.60 -6.71
CA ILE A 197 -11.31 1.46 -7.39
C ILE A 197 -11.22 0.03 -7.93
N PRO A 198 -11.42 -0.18 -9.23
CA PRO A 198 -11.51 -1.52 -9.80
C PRO A 198 -10.12 -2.15 -9.88
N ILE A 199 -10.06 -3.47 -9.68
CA ILE A 199 -8.85 -4.28 -9.86
C ILE A 199 -9.16 -5.57 -10.62
N ARG A 200 -8.12 -6.20 -11.15
CA ARG A 200 -8.17 -7.53 -11.73
C ARG A 200 -7.50 -8.51 -10.78
N LEU A 201 -8.15 -9.65 -10.54
CA LEU A 201 -7.62 -10.72 -9.72
C LEU A 201 -6.95 -11.78 -10.59
N TYR A 202 -5.78 -12.21 -10.16
CA TYR A 202 -5.00 -13.23 -10.82
C TYR A 202 -4.64 -14.31 -9.82
N ARG A 203 -4.74 -15.57 -10.25
CA ARG A 203 -4.21 -16.71 -9.52
C ARG A 203 -2.74 -16.89 -9.87
N VAL A 204 -1.89 -16.94 -8.86
CA VAL A 204 -0.47 -17.22 -9.00
C VAL A 204 -0.19 -18.70 -8.66
N GLY A 205 0.88 -19.28 -9.23
CA GLY A 205 1.35 -20.61 -8.82
C GLY A 205 1.81 -20.61 -7.35
N GLU A 206 2.17 -21.78 -6.79
CA GLU A 206 2.70 -21.83 -5.41
C GLU A 206 3.73 -20.71 -5.19
N LEU A 207 3.53 -19.99 -4.09
CA LEU A 207 4.31 -18.83 -3.66
C LEU A 207 5.81 -19.06 -3.88
N ARG A 208 6.55 -17.98 -4.13
CA ARG A 208 7.99 -17.97 -3.86
C ARG A 208 8.19 -18.11 -2.35
N THR A 209 8.05 -19.33 -1.84
CA THR A 209 8.23 -19.65 -0.42
C THR A 209 9.73 -19.61 -0.11
N GLY A 210 10.25 -18.41 0.08
CA GLY A 210 11.60 -18.15 0.58
C GLY A 210 11.50 -17.40 1.90
N MET A 211 11.81 -18.11 2.99
CA MET A 211 12.12 -17.57 4.34
C MET A 211 10.97 -16.95 5.15
N ARG A 212 10.22 -17.82 5.84
CA ARG A 212 9.93 -17.60 7.27
C ARG A 212 10.82 -18.55 8.05
N GLY A 213 11.88 -18.01 8.66
CA GLY A 213 12.75 -18.67 9.64
C GLY A 213 12.67 -17.94 10.96
#